data_AF-W1Y4E6-F1
#
_entry.id   AF-W1Y4E6-F1
#
_cell.length_a   1.000
_cell.length_b   1.000
_cell.length_c   1.000
_cell.angle_alpha   90.00
_cell.angle_beta   90.00
_cell.angle_gamma   90.00
#
_symmetry.space_group_name_H-M   'P 1'
#
loop_
_entity.id
_entity.type
_entity.pdbx_description
1 polymer ?
#
loop_
_entity_poly.entity_id
_entity_poly.type
_entity_poly.pdbx_seq_one_letter_code
_entity_poly.pdbx_strand_id
1 'polypeptide(L)'
;GAKLVYEPLHDPWKIEKDHPLTLACNKSYEESFDKKPDKYDFWDFGTNAVTPVSMGIPTIGFGPGEYKLAHMTNEHCDIDKIKDACKFYTCLINNL
;
A
#
# COMPACT_ATOMS: atom_id res chain seq x y z
N GLY A 1 14.41 30.99 -12.70
CA GLY A 1 14.77 29.61 -12.28
C GLY A 1 14.83 28.73 -13.50
N ALA A 2 15.67 27.69 -13.49
CA ALA A 2 15.71 26.71 -14.57
C ALA A 2 14.50 25.76 -14.48
N LYS A 3 14.01 25.29 -15.63
CA LYS A 3 12.94 24.30 -15.70
C LYS A 3 13.50 22.94 -15.28
N LEU A 4 13.02 22.38 -14.19
CA LEU A 4 13.27 20.98 -13.83
C LEU A 4 12.41 20.10 -14.74
N VAL A 5 13.02 19.17 -15.45
CA VAL A 5 12.31 18.08 -16.15
C VAL A 5 12.63 16.80 -15.40
N TYR A 6 11.60 16.19 -14.82
CA TYR A 6 11.72 14.93 -14.09
C TYR A 6 11.26 13.79 -15.00
N GLU A 7 12.14 12.80 -15.20
CA GLU A 7 11.84 11.56 -15.90
C GLU A 7 11.92 10.42 -14.88
N PRO A 8 10.78 9.81 -14.49
CA PRO A 8 10.80 8.72 -13.53
C PRO A 8 11.44 7.47 -14.14
N LEU A 9 12.26 6.76 -13.35
CA LEU A 9 12.86 5.48 -13.73
C LEU A 9 11.85 4.34 -13.83
N HIS A 10 10.69 4.48 -13.17
CA HIS A 10 9.64 3.48 -13.11
C HIS A 10 8.28 4.16 -13.00
N ASP A 11 7.28 3.57 -13.65
CA ASP A 11 5.91 4.08 -13.62
C ASP A 11 5.23 3.77 -12.28
N PRO A 12 4.26 4.61 -11.85
CA PRO A 12 3.33 4.20 -10.81
C PRO A 12 2.53 2.99 -11.28
N TRP A 13 2.09 2.16 -10.34
CA TRP A 13 1.34 0.95 -10.67
C TRP A 13 -0.03 0.95 -10.01
N LYS A 14 -0.95 0.25 -10.66
CA LYS A 14 -2.27 -0.08 -10.16
C LYS A 14 -2.68 -1.39 -10.79
N ILE A 15 -3.30 -2.26 -10.02
CA ILE A 15 -3.90 -3.50 -10.54
C ILE A 15 -5.42 -3.33 -10.68
N GLU A 16 -6.05 -4.17 -11.48
CA GLU A 16 -7.48 -4.10 -11.73
C GLU A 16 -8.32 -4.31 -10.46
N LYS A 17 -9.50 -3.66 -10.43
CA LYS A 17 -10.38 -3.69 -9.25
C LYS A 17 -10.97 -5.07 -8.98
N ASP A 18 -11.09 -5.89 -10.00
CA ASP A 18 -11.59 -7.27 -9.97
C ASP A 18 -10.46 -8.30 -9.90
N HIS A 19 -9.19 -7.88 -9.87
CA HIS A 19 -8.07 -8.78 -9.69
C HIS A 19 -8.21 -9.55 -8.35
N PRO A 20 -7.91 -10.86 -8.30
CA PRO A 20 -8.07 -11.67 -7.08
C PRO A 20 -7.43 -11.05 -5.84
N LEU A 21 -6.21 -10.51 -5.97
CA LEU A 21 -5.53 -9.81 -4.88
C LEU A 21 -6.30 -8.57 -4.39
N THR A 22 -6.87 -7.76 -5.29
CA THR A 22 -7.66 -6.58 -4.92
C THR A 22 -8.92 -6.99 -4.16
N LEU A 23 -9.60 -8.03 -4.61
CA LEU A 23 -10.81 -8.56 -3.97
C LEU A 23 -10.50 -9.12 -2.57
N ALA A 24 -9.41 -9.89 -2.44
CA ALA A 24 -8.94 -10.42 -1.15
C ALA A 24 -8.57 -9.29 -0.18
N CYS A 25 -7.84 -8.27 -0.65
CA CYS A 25 -7.53 -7.09 0.17
C CYS A 25 -8.79 -6.34 0.62
N ASN A 26 -9.77 -6.12 -0.26
CA ASN A 26 -11.02 -5.44 0.13
C ASN A 26 -11.79 -6.23 1.19
N LYS A 27 -11.91 -7.55 1.02
CA LYS A 27 -12.59 -8.43 1.98
C LYS A 27 -11.88 -8.42 3.33
N SER A 28 -10.56 -8.56 3.34
CA SER A 28 -9.76 -8.54 4.57
C SER A 28 -9.77 -7.18 5.27
N TYR A 29 -9.88 -6.09 4.51
CA TYR A 29 -10.07 -4.77 5.09
C TYR A 29 -11.43 -4.68 5.81
N GLU A 30 -12.50 -5.14 5.17
CA GLU A 30 -13.84 -5.13 5.76
C GLU A 30 -13.92 -5.99 7.04
N GLU A 31 -13.32 -7.18 7.06
CA GLU A 31 -13.24 -8.04 8.25
C GLU A 31 -12.32 -7.47 9.35
N SER A 32 -11.29 -6.72 8.97
CA SER A 32 -10.32 -6.17 9.92
C SER A 32 -10.82 -4.90 10.60
N PHE A 33 -11.58 -4.07 9.89
CA PHE A 33 -11.93 -2.72 10.30
C PHE A 33 -13.45 -2.48 10.42
N ASP A 34 -14.27 -3.52 10.18
CA ASP A 34 -15.73 -3.47 10.21
C ASP A 34 -16.32 -2.38 9.29
N LYS A 35 -15.57 -2.04 8.22
CA LYS A 35 -15.96 -1.06 7.21
C LYS A 35 -15.25 -1.33 5.89
N LYS A 36 -15.85 -0.89 4.78
CA LYS A 36 -15.21 -0.96 3.46
C LYS A 36 -14.07 0.07 3.35
N PRO A 37 -13.02 -0.20 2.54
CA PRO A 37 -11.99 0.79 2.27
C PRO A 37 -12.59 1.98 1.51
N ASP A 38 -12.37 3.20 2.01
CA ASP A 38 -12.93 4.42 1.41
C ASP A 38 -12.35 4.70 0.01
N LYS A 39 -11.04 4.53 -0.14
CA LYS A 39 -10.31 4.69 -1.40
C LYS A 39 -8.97 3.96 -1.36
N TYR A 40 -8.44 3.63 -2.53
CA TYR A 40 -7.02 3.36 -2.71
C TYR A 40 -6.29 4.69 -2.88
N ASP A 41 -5.16 4.84 -2.19
CA ASP A 41 -4.29 6.00 -2.34
C ASP A 41 -3.00 5.64 -3.08
N PHE A 42 -2.31 6.64 -3.61
CA PHE A 42 -1.03 6.49 -4.26
C PHE A 42 0.06 7.16 -3.42
N TRP A 43 1.14 6.42 -3.20
CA TRP A 43 2.35 6.98 -2.62
C TRP A 43 3.11 7.76 -3.70
N ASP A 44 3.57 8.95 -3.34
CA ASP A 44 4.37 9.84 -4.20
C ASP A 44 5.87 9.51 -4.16
N PHE A 45 6.23 8.34 -3.61
CA PHE A 45 7.57 7.79 -3.55
C PHE A 45 7.61 6.34 -4.06
N GLY A 46 8.79 5.90 -4.51
CA GLY A 46 9.02 4.53 -4.97
C GLY A 46 9.17 3.55 -3.80
N THR A 47 8.71 2.32 -3.99
CA THR A 47 8.96 1.22 -3.05
C THR A 47 9.63 0.06 -3.78
N ASN A 48 10.11 -0.94 -3.03
CA ASN A 48 10.66 -2.16 -3.62
C ASN A 48 9.64 -2.94 -4.48
N ALA A 49 8.35 -2.56 -4.46
CA ALA A 49 7.32 -3.10 -5.34
C ALA A 49 7.60 -2.86 -6.84
N VAL A 50 8.46 -1.90 -7.20
CA VAL A 50 8.85 -1.66 -8.60
C VAL A 50 9.38 -2.93 -9.28
N THR A 51 10.12 -3.77 -8.53
CA THR A 51 10.69 -5.03 -9.05
C THR A 51 9.61 -6.07 -9.35
N PRO A 52 8.80 -6.55 -8.39
CA PRO A 52 7.77 -7.54 -8.69
C PRO A 52 6.75 -7.03 -9.71
N VAL A 53 6.39 -5.75 -9.68
CA VAL A 53 5.51 -5.15 -10.70
C VAL A 53 6.12 -5.25 -12.09
N SER A 54 7.41 -4.93 -12.25
CA SER A 54 8.12 -5.07 -13.54
C SER A 54 8.18 -6.51 -14.05
N MET A 55 8.04 -7.48 -13.14
CA MET A 55 7.98 -8.92 -13.44
C MET A 55 6.54 -9.41 -13.71
N GLY A 56 5.55 -8.52 -13.71
CA GLY A 56 4.14 -8.87 -13.89
C GLY A 56 3.47 -9.49 -12.65
N ILE A 57 4.07 -9.35 -11.47
CA ILE A 57 3.50 -9.86 -10.21
C ILE A 57 2.56 -8.80 -9.61
N PRO A 58 1.25 -9.09 -9.46
CA PRO A 58 0.28 -8.17 -8.88
C PRO A 58 0.68 -7.77 -7.45
N THR A 59 0.74 -6.47 -7.17
CA THR A 59 1.27 -5.94 -5.90
C THR A 59 0.42 -4.79 -5.38
N ILE A 60 0.03 -4.83 -4.10
CA ILE A 60 -0.64 -3.75 -3.37
C ILE A 60 0.21 -3.38 -2.15
N GLY A 61 0.43 -2.08 -1.94
CA GLY A 61 1.06 -1.57 -0.72
C GLY A 61 0.04 -1.38 0.40
N PHE A 62 0.37 -1.86 1.60
CA PHE A 62 -0.40 -1.64 2.83
C PHE A 62 0.59 -1.62 4.00
N GLY A 63 0.32 -0.84 5.04
CA GLY A 63 1.20 -0.79 6.21
C GLY A 63 0.77 0.28 7.22
N PRO A 64 1.26 0.19 8.46
CA PRO A 64 0.98 1.17 9.50
C PRO A 64 1.88 2.41 9.35
N GLY A 65 1.52 3.48 10.05
CA GLY A 65 2.27 4.74 10.08
C GLY A 65 1.83 5.75 9.03
N GLU A 66 2.47 6.91 9.04
CA GLU A 66 2.20 8.00 8.10
C GLU A 66 3.38 8.11 7.13
N TYR A 67 3.17 7.77 5.86
CA TYR A 67 4.27 7.74 4.88
C TYR A 67 4.99 9.10 4.72
N LYS A 68 4.29 10.20 5.01
CA LYS A 68 4.86 11.55 4.98
C LYS A 68 5.87 11.82 6.09
N LEU A 69 5.86 11.02 7.15
CA LEU A 69 6.84 11.07 8.23
C LEU A 69 8.03 10.16 7.98
N ALA A 70 8.01 9.32 6.94
CA ALA A 70 9.13 8.44 6.62
C ALA A 70 10.42 9.26 6.43
N HIS A 71 11.50 8.80 7.05
CA HIS A 71 12.83 9.45 7.04
C HIS A 71 12.91 10.79 7.79
N MET A 72 11.88 11.18 8.55
CA MET A 72 11.89 12.39 9.36
C MET A 72 12.47 12.13 10.77
N THR A 73 13.03 13.16 11.40
CA THR A 73 13.62 13.03 12.76
C THR A 73 12.58 12.76 13.84
N ASN A 74 11.31 13.07 13.56
CA ASN A 74 10.16 12.84 14.42
C ASN A 74 9.24 11.74 13.87
N GLU A 75 9.75 10.82 13.05
CA GLU A 75 9.00 9.67 12.59
C GLU A 75 8.44 8.87 13.78
N HIS A 76 7.13 8.61 13.75
CA HIS A 76 6.46 7.81 14.76
C HIS A 76 5.30 7.04 14.14
N CYS A 77 4.93 5.93 14.77
CA CYS A 77 3.79 5.11 14.39
C CYS A 77 2.95 4.82 15.63
N ASP A 78 1.63 4.96 15.50
CA ASP A 78 0.71 4.50 16.53
C ASP A 78 0.80 2.97 16.68
N ILE A 79 0.91 2.50 17.91
CA ILE A 79 1.01 1.07 18.24
C ILE A 79 -0.27 0.33 17.82
N ASP A 80 -1.43 0.97 17.91
CA ASP A 80 -2.68 0.32 17.52
C ASP A 80 -2.76 0.13 15.99
N LYS A 81 -2.20 1.07 15.21
CA LYS A 81 -2.04 0.87 13.75
C LYS A 81 -1.16 -0.34 13.42
N ILE A 82 -0.14 -0.63 14.23
CA ILE A 82 0.71 -1.81 14.02
C ILE A 82 -0.11 -3.10 14.26
N LYS A 83 -0.89 -3.15 15.34
CA LYS A 83 -1.77 -4.29 15.63
C LYS A 83 -2.82 -4.50 14.54
N ASP A 84 -3.42 -3.41 14.08
CA ASP A 84 -4.37 -3.38 12.98
C ASP A 84 -3.75 -3.92 11.68
N ALA A 85 -2.52 -3.52 11.37
CA ALA A 85 -1.82 -4.04 10.21
C ALA A 85 -1.57 -5.55 10.33
N CYS A 86 -1.16 -6.03 11.50
CA CYS A 86 -1.03 -7.46 11.75
C CYS A 86 -2.36 -8.20 11.56
N LYS A 87 -3.48 -7.68 12.08
CA LYS A 87 -4.82 -8.24 11.87
C LYS A 87 -5.18 -8.31 10.38
N PHE A 88 -4.92 -7.24 9.64
CA PHE A 88 -5.16 -7.22 8.19
C PHE A 88 -4.34 -8.26 7.44
N TYR A 89 -3.04 -8.40 7.74
CA TYR A 89 -2.20 -9.38 7.08
C TYR A 89 -2.64 -10.83 7.35
N THR A 90 -3.05 -11.14 8.59
CA THR A 90 -3.55 -12.49 8.91
C THR A 90 -4.89 -12.77 8.22
N CYS A 91 -5.81 -11.80 8.18
CA CYS A 91 -7.04 -11.90 7.40
C CYS A 91 -6.75 -12.09 5.90
N LEU A 92 -5.81 -11.34 5.32
CA LEU A 92 -5.42 -11.48 3.92
C LEU A 92 -4.90 -12.87 3.59
N ILE A 93 -4.02 -13.43 4.42
CA ILE A 93 -3.51 -14.80 4.24
C ILE A 93 -4.65 -15.83 4.21
N ASN A 94 -5.70 -15.64 5.02
CA ASN A 94 -6.87 -16.55 5.06
C ASN A 94 -7.85 -16.36 3.88
N ASN A 95 -7.84 -15.19 3.25
CA ASN A 95 -8.76 -14.83 2.17
C ASN A 95 -8.14 -14.94 0.77
N LEU A 96 -6.88 -15.37 0.67
CA LEU A 96 -6.17 -15.63 -0.58
C LEU A 96 -6.40 -17.05 -1.10
#